data_AF-A0A2H0FW55-F1
#
_entry.id   AF-A0A2H0FW55-F1
#
_cell.length_a   1.000
_cell.length_b   1.000
_cell.length_c   1.000
_cell.angle_alpha   90.00
_cell.angle_beta   90.00
_cell.angle_gamma   90.00
#
_symmetry.space_group_name_H-M   'P 1'
#
loop_
_entity.id
_entity.type
_entity.pdbx_description
1 polymer ?
#
loop_
_entity_poly.entity_id
_entity_poly.type
_entity_poly.pdbx_seq_one_letter_code
_entity_poly.pdbx_strand_id
1 'polypeptide(L)'
;MANKKQQLDYKNNCCRHCGRNVKEMVEEFGTFNRIFEFNHVVPSLKHPNYDNLIRRTISTEQLDELDKCILLCKICHGILHAQNIELKCLLKVDVGDKSITQDLVGQGIINKKEKKLKFMTNQKILVVPYLLQLDSNEPEIIFGKDLEENNPMLSKIFKVSGYDKCRILDFRNGEELFSIRRNNNTAQLKQKIKFPYFQYELEADDKNVKYVWIRNGIGLTKNGEVFRDREITGTLII
;
A
#
# COMPACT_ATOMS: atom_id res chain seq x y z
N MET A 1 8.34 -21.60 6.84
CA MET A 1 8.26 -21.35 5.39
C MET A 1 7.13 -20.38 5.16
N ALA A 2 7.33 -19.28 4.45
CA ALA A 2 6.20 -18.45 4.04
C ALA A 2 5.37 -19.31 3.10
N ASN A 3 4.09 -19.50 3.41
CA ASN A 3 3.23 -20.17 2.47
C ASN A 3 2.99 -19.18 1.31
N LYS A 4 3.16 -19.62 0.05
CA LYS A 4 2.79 -18.85 -1.15
C LYS A 4 1.41 -18.18 -0.99
N LYS A 5 0.49 -18.83 -0.27
CA LYS A 5 -0.80 -18.27 0.15
C LYS A 5 -0.70 -16.92 0.86
N GLN A 6 0.23 -16.74 1.79
CA GLN A 6 0.43 -15.50 2.55
C GLN A 6 0.87 -14.36 1.62
N GLN A 7 1.78 -14.66 0.69
CA GLN A 7 2.25 -13.69 -0.31
C GLN A 7 1.13 -13.28 -1.26
N LEU A 8 0.29 -14.24 -1.66
CA LEU A 8 -0.89 -13.97 -2.48
C LEU A 8 -1.91 -13.10 -1.73
N ASP A 9 -2.15 -13.39 -0.46
CA ASP A 9 -3.08 -12.62 0.38
C ASP A 9 -2.56 -11.19 0.63
N TYR A 10 -1.26 -11.04 0.86
CA TYR A 10 -0.60 -9.72 0.90
C TYR A 10 -0.85 -8.93 -0.39
N LYS A 11 -0.83 -9.59 -1.56
CA LYS A 11 -1.18 -8.98 -2.85
C LYS A 11 -2.68 -9.03 -3.19
N ASN A 12 -3.53 -9.09 -2.17
CA ASN A 12 -4.99 -9.02 -2.25
C ASN A 12 -5.67 -10.20 -2.97
N ASN A 13 -4.96 -11.32 -3.17
CA ASN A 13 -5.51 -12.55 -3.78
C ASN A 13 -6.16 -12.37 -5.16
N CYS A 14 -5.94 -11.26 -5.88
CA CYS A 14 -6.62 -10.98 -7.13
C CYS A 14 -5.63 -10.64 -8.25
N CYS A 15 -5.91 -11.13 -9.45
CA CYS A 15 -5.22 -10.68 -10.66
C CYS A 15 -5.52 -9.19 -10.89
N ARG A 16 -4.47 -8.36 -10.97
CA ARG A 16 -4.59 -6.91 -11.18
C ARG A 16 -5.24 -6.55 -12.52
N HIS A 17 -5.09 -7.42 -13.53
CA HIS A 17 -5.72 -7.22 -14.84
C HIS A 17 -7.18 -7.70 -14.89
N CYS A 18 -7.45 -8.99 -14.69
CA CYS A 18 -8.79 -9.56 -14.94
C CYS A 18 -9.65 -9.76 -13.68
N GLY A 19 -9.12 -9.51 -12.48
CA GLY A 19 -9.87 -9.67 -11.24
C GLY A 19 -10.01 -11.09 -10.72
N ARG A 20 -9.60 -12.12 -11.49
CA ARG A 20 -9.63 -13.54 -11.06
C ARG A 20 -9.04 -13.69 -9.66
N ASN A 21 -9.79 -14.32 -8.75
CA ASN A 21 -9.44 -14.42 -7.35
C ASN A 21 -8.83 -15.79 -7.01
N VAL A 22 -7.84 -15.82 -6.11
CA VAL A 22 -7.20 -17.04 -5.61
C VAL A 22 -8.19 -17.93 -4.85
N LYS A 23 -9.08 -17.35 -4.04
CA LYS A 23 -10.10 -18.08 -3.26
C LYS A 23 -11.09 -18.78 -4.19
N GLU A 24 -11.62 -18.07 -5.19
CA GLU A 24 -12.51 -18.65 -6.21
C GLU A 24 -11.86 -19.86 -6.91
N MET A 25 -10.57 -19.79 -7.25
CA MET A 25 -9.86 -20.91 -7.87
C MET A 25 -9.69 -22.11 -6.93
N VAL A 26 -9.52 -21.87 -5.63
CA VAL A 26 -9.49 -22.96 -4.63
C VAL A 26 -10.86 -23.58 -4.46
N GLU A 27 -11.92 -22.78 -4.41
CA GLU A 27 -13.30 -23.24 -4.28
C GLU A 27 -13.73 -24.05 -5.52
N GLU A 28 -13.38 -23.59 -6.71
CA GLU A 28 -13.80 -24.22 -7.98
C GLU A 28 -12.93 -25.43 -8.35
N PHE A 29 -11.60 -25.33 -8.20
CA PHE A 29 -10.66 -26.32 -8.73
C PHE A 29 -9.81 -27.01 -7.65
N GLY A 30 -10.00 -26.67 -6.37
CA GLY A 30 -9.23 -27.21 -5.26
C GLY A 30 -7.76 -26.73 -5.19
N THR A 31 -7.33 -25.83 -6.09
CA THR A 31 -5.93 -25.36 -6.13
C THR A 31 -5.76 -24.00 -6.80
N PHE A 32 -4.74 -23.26 -6.39
CA PHE A 32 -4.25 -22.05 -7.06
C PHE A 32 -2.84 -22.23 -7.65
N ASN A 33 -2.26 -23.42 -7.52
CA ASN A 33 -0.87 -23.68 -7.87
C ASN A 33 -0.64 -23.44 -9.37
N ARG A 34 0.40 -22.67 -9.69
CA ARG A 34 0.77 -22.30 -11.08
C ARG A 34 -0.30 -21.48 -11.83
N ILE A 35 -1.30 -20.93 -11.12
CA ILE A 35 -2.33 -20.06 -11.71
C ILE A 35 -1.95 -18.58 -11.59
N PHE A 36 -1.20 -18.20 -10.55
CA PHE A 36 -0.86 -16.80 -10.27
C PHE A 36 0.64 -16.57 -10.14
N GLU A 37 1.09 -15.43 -10.67
CA GLU A 37 2.48 -15.04 -10.78
C GLU A 37 2.67 -13.59 -10.30
N PHE A 38 3.78 -13.34 -9.61
CA PHE A 38 4.19 -12.00 -9.22
C PHE A 38 5.00 -11.41 -10.35
N ASN A 39 4.55 -10.27 -10.86
CA ASN A 39 5.16 -9.57 -11.99
C ASN A 39 5.76 -8.26 -11.52
N HIS A 40 7.07 -8.08 -11.70
CA HIS A 40 7.74 -6.80 -11.49
C HIS A 40 7.30 -5.80 -12.55
N VAL A 41 6.76 -4.67 -12.10
CA VAL A 41 6.35 -3.58 -13.00
C VAL A 41 7.57 -2.92 -13.66
N VAL A 42 8.66 -2.82 -12.90
CA VAL A 42 9.97 -2.36 -13.39
C VAL A 42 10.96 -3.52 -13.21
N PRO A 43 11.22 -4.33 -14.26
CA PRO A 43 12.02 -5.55 -14.14
C PRO A 43 13.43 -5.32 -13.61
N SER A 44 14.04 -4.17 -13.88
CA SER A 44 15.39 -3.83 -13.41
C SER A 44 15.51 -3.64 -11.90
N LEU A 45 14.39 -3.48 -11.18
CA LEU A 45 14.38 -3.35 -9.71
C LEU A 45 14.25 -4.70 -8.98
N LYS A 46 14.11 -5.80 -9.74
CA LYS A 46 14.02 -7.16 -9.21
C LYS A 46 15.25 -7.50 -8.37
N HIS A 47 15.04 -8.13 -7.22
CA HIS A 47 16.14 -8.56 -6.37
C HIS A 47 17.05 -9.57 -7.11
N PRO A 48 18.39 -9.45 -7.08
CA PRO A 48 19.30 -10.36 -7.79
C PRO A 48 19.11 -11.83 -7.40
N ASN A 49 18.72 -12.08 -6.15
CA ASN A 49 18.47 -13.42 -5.61
C ASN A 49 16.97 -13.72 -5.40
N TYR A 50 16.11 -13.19 -6.27
CA TYR A 50 14.65 -13.27 -6.15
C TYR A 50 14.13 -14.69 -5.85
N ASP A 51 14.59 -15.70 -6.60
CA ASP A 51 14.04 -17.06 -6.50
C ASP A 51 14.26 -17.68 -5.12
N ASN A 52 15.39 -17.37 -4.49
CA ASN A 52 15.66 -17.80 -3.13
C ASN A 52 14.90 -16.94 -2.12
N LEU A 53 14.89 -15.61 -2.30
CA LEU A 53 14.21 -14.67 -1.41
C LEU A 53 12.73 -14.99 -1.24
N ILE A 54 12.01 -15.23 -2.34
CA ILE A 54 10.56 -15.44 -2.34
C ILE A 54 10.15 -16.81 -1.74
N ARG A 55 11.10 -17.73 -1.51
CA ARG A 55 10.84 -19.04 -0.87
C ARG A 55 11.09 -19.03 0.64
N ARG A 56 11.67 -17.94 1.17
CA ARG A 56 11.95 -17.79 2.61
C ARG A 56 10.67 -17.58 3.41
N THR A 57 10.76 -17.63 4.74
CA THR A 57 9.71 -17.11 5.63
C THR A 57 9.55 -15.60 5.44
N ILE A 58 8.34 -15.08 5.67
CA ILE A 58 8.04 -13.65 5.53
C ILE A 58 9.04 -12.84 6.36
N SER A 59 9.61 -11.84 5.71
CA SER A 59 10.58 -10.89 6.24
C SER A 59 10.40 -9.56 5.52
N THR A 60 10.97 -8.48 6.09
CA THR A 60 11.03 -7.16 5.45
C THR A 60 11.56 -7.24 4.01
N GLU A 61 12.72 -7.89 3.80
CA GLU A 61 13.32 -8.06 2.48
C GLU A 61 12.38 -8.74 1.48
N GLN A 62 11.61 -9.75 1.92
CA GLN A 62 10.64 -10.43 1.05
C GLN A 62 9.46 -9.51 0.71
N LEU A 63 9.01 -8.67 1.66
CA LEU A 63 7.91 -7.72 1.45
C LEU A 63 8.33 -6.55 0.55
N ASP A 64 9.55 -6.05 0.71
CA ASP A 64 10.15 -5.06 -0.18
C ASP A 64 10.14 -5.54 -1.63
N GLU A 65 10.43 -6.82 -1.83
CA GLU A 65 10.39 -7.43 -3.15
C GLU A 65 8.95 -7.63 -3.67
N LEU A 66 8.01 -8.01 -2.81
CA LEU A 66 6.60 -8.14 -3.17
C LEU A 66 5.94 -6.79 -3.49
N ASP A 67 6.41 -5.69 -2.91
CA ASP A 67 5.91 -4.34 -3.18
C ASP A 67 6.29 -3.83 -4.57
N LYS A 68 7.37 -4.35 -5.14
CA LYS A 68 7.75 -4.10 -6.54
C LYS A 68 6.85 -4.82 -7.54
N CYS A 69 6.07 -5.79 -7.06
CA CYS A 69 5.27 -6.68 -7.88
C CYS A 69 3.79 -6.27 -7.95
N ILE A 70 3.14 -6.63 -9.06
CA ILE A 70 1.69 -6.82 -9.14
C ILE A 70 1.37 -8.31 -9.24
N LEU A 71 0.20 -8.72 -8.78
CA LEU A 71 -0.26 -10.11 -8.92
C LEU A 71 -1.04 -10.26 -10.22
N LEU A 72 -0.68 -11.25 -11.04
CA LEU A 72 -1.38 -11.56 -12.29
C LEU A 72 -1.71 -13.05 -12.35
N CYS A 73 -2.81 -13.42 -13.01
CA CYS A 73 -2.99 -14.80 -13.41
C CYS A 73 -2.07 -15.13 -14.60
N LYS A 74 -1.70 -16.40 -14.76
CA LYS A 74 -0.76 -16.88 -15.78
C LYS A 74 -1.11 -16.43 -17.19
N ILE A 75 -2.40 -16.36 -17.52
CA ILE A 75 -2.87 -15.87 -18.83
C ILE A 75 -2.56 -14.39 -19.00
N CYS A 76 -2.96 -13.55 -18.03
CA CYS A 76 -2.72 -12.11 -18.11
C CYS A 76 -1.22 -11.79 -18.05
N HIS A 77 -0.45 -12.54 -17.26
CA HIS A 77 1.00 -12.42 -17.21
C HIS A 77 1.65 -12.75 -18.56
N GLY A 78 1.26 -13.85 -19.21
CA GLY A 78 1.75 -14.21 -20.54
C GLY A 78 1.39 -13.17 -21.60
N ILE A 79 0.16 -12.66 -21.59
CA ILE A 79 -0.28 -11.58 -22.51
C ILE A 79 0.53 -10.30 -22.27
N LEU A 80 0.76 -9.92 -21.02
CA LEU A 80 1.54 -8.74 -20.67
C LEU A 80 2.95 -8.82 -21.29
N HIS A 81 3.64 -9.95 -21.10
CA HIS A 81 4.97 -10.16 -21.69
C HIS A 81 4.95 -10.22 -23.22
N ALA A 82 3.91 -10.83 -23.80
CA ALA A 82 3.78 -10.91 -25.26
C ALA A 82 3.51 -9.54 -25.90
N GLN A 83 2.77 -8.65 -25.24
CA GLN A 83 2.53 -7.30 -25.73
C GLN A 83 3.68 -6.35 -25.41
N ASN A 84 4.36 -6.54 -24.28
CA ASN A 84 5.54 -5.78 -23.85
C ASN A 84 5.35 -4.26 -23.91
N ILE A 85 4.20 -3.78 -23.41
CA ILE A 85 3.84 -2.36 -23.44
C ILE A 85 4.23 -1.72 -22.11
N GLU A 86 5.21 -0.82 -22.16
CA GLU A 86 5.57 0.07 -21.06
C GLU A 86 4.94 1.45 -21.27
N LEU A 87 4.44 2.05 -20.19
CA LEU A 87 3.68 3.29 -20.24
C LEU A 87 4.13 4.25 -19.15
N LYS A 88 4.12 5.55 -19.49
CA LYS A 88 4.14 6.64 -18.52
C LYS A 88 2.76 7.29 -18.50
N CYS A 89 2.23 7.51 -17.31
CA CYS A 89 0.92 8.11 -17.09
C CYS A 89 1.07 9.32 -16.18
N LEU A 90 0.72 10.51 -16.68
CA LEU A 90 0.60 11.70 -15.86
C LEU A 90 -0.80 11.72 -15.22
N LEU A 91 -0.87 11.55 -13.90
CA LEU A 91 -2.08 11.81 -13.15
C LEU A 91 -2.12 13.28 -12.73
N LYS A 92 -3.25 13.94 -12.98
CA LYS A 92 -3.57 15.27 -12.47
C LYS A 92 -4.85 15.20 -11.66
N VAL A 93 -4.84 15.80 -10.48
CA VAL A 93 -6.01 15.93 -9.63
C VAL A 93 -6.19 17.39 -9.26
N ASP A 94 -7.39 17.91 -9.48
CA ASP A 94 -7.81 19.27 -9.19
C ASP A 94 -8.90 19.21 -8.10
N VAL A 95 -8.68 19.88 -6.96
CA VAL A 95 -9.62 19.94 -5.83
C VAL A 95 -9.66 21.35 -5.27
N GLY A 96 -10.82 22.01 -5.37
CA GLY A 96 -10.94 23.42 -5.00
C GLY A 96 -10.01 24.29 -5.85
N ASP A 97 -9.15 25.06 -5.18
CA ASP A 97 -8.12 25.90 -5.77
C ASP A 97 -6.75 25.20 -5.90
N LYS A 98 -6.63 23.94 -5.45
CA LYS A 98 -5.38 23.18 -5.47
C LYS A 98 -5.32 22.22 -6.66
N SER A 99 -4.13 22.13 -7.27
CA SER A 99 -3.83 21.22 -8.36
C SER A 99 -2.54 20.48 -8.08
N ILE A 100 -2.53 19.17 -8.29
CA ILE A 100 -1.35 18.34 -8.11
C ILE A 100 -1.19 17.33 -9.24
N THR A 101 0.06 17.03 -9.58
CA THR A 101 0.40 16.02 -10.57
C THR A 101 1.37 14.98 -10.03
N GLN A 102 1.32 13.80 -10.63
CA GLN A 102 2.27 12.70 -10.43
C GLN A 102 2.46 11.93 -11.73
N ASP A 103 3.72 11.75 -12.13
CA ASP A 103 4.09 10.79 -13.15
C ASP A 103 4.14 9.38 -12.57
N LEU A 104 3.50 8.45 -13.27
CA LEU A 104 3.50 7.03 -12.97
C LEU A 104 4.15 6.25 -14.10
N VAL A 105 4.90 5.22 -13.75
CA VAL A 105 5.40 4.21 -14.67
C VAL A 105 4.63 2.92 -14.45
N GLY A 106 4.31 2.24 -15.53
CA GLY A 106 3.59 0.97 -15.46
C GLY A 106 3.63 0.20 -16.76
N GLN A 107 2.89 -0.90 -16.76
CA GLN A 107 2.74 -1.79 -17.91
C GLN A 107 1.28 -1.82 -18.35
N GLY A 108 1.06 -2.07 -19.64
CA GLY A 108 -0.26 -2.05 -20.28
C GLY A 108 -0.66 -3.41 -20.85
N ILE A 109 -1.95 -3.72 -20.79
CA ILE A 109 -2.56 -4.72 -21.68
C ILE A 109 -3.66 -4.05 -22.49
N ILE A 110 -3.59 -4.18 -23.82
CA ILE A 110 -4.62 -3.75 -24.75
C ILE A 110 -5.56 -4.93 -25.02
N ASN A 111 -6.83 -4.73 -24.71
CA ASN A 111 -7.93 -5.59 -25.16
C ASN A 111 -8.56 -4.97 -26.41
N LYS A 112 -8.19 -5.49 -27.58
CA LYS A 112 -8.69 -4.99 -28.88
C LYS A 112 -10.19 -5.20 -29.06
N LYS A 113 -10.76 -6.28 -28.50
CA LYS A 113 -12.19 -6.57 -28.58
C LYS A 113 -13.00 -5.54 -27.80
N GLU A 114 -12.54 -5.18 -26.61
CA GLU A 114 -13.20 -4.18 -25.75
C GLU A 114 -12.79 -2.74 -26.07
N LYS A 115 -11.78 -2.54 -26.94
CA LYS A 115 -11.15 -1.23 -27.22
C LYS A 115 -10.66 -0.53 -25.94
N LYS A 116 -10.10 -1.31 -25.00
CA LYS A 116 -9.62 -0.81 -23.71
C LYS A 116 -8.14 -1.08 -23.54
N LEU A 117 -7.45 -0.11 -22.93
CA LEU A 117 -6.12 -0.26 -22.36
C LEU A 117 -6.25 -0.32 -20.85
N LYS A 118 -5.66 -1.33 -20.21
CA LYS A 118 -5.53 -1.37 -18.76
C LYS A 118 -4.09 -1.09 -18.35
N PHE A 119 -3.88 0.05 -17.72
CA PHE A 119 -2.61 0.46 -17.11
C PHE A 119 -2.48 -0.16 -15.71
N MET A 120 -1.31 -0.72 -15.41
CA MET A 120 -1.01 -1.34 -14.13
C MET A 120 0.33 -0.83 -13.61
N THR A 121 0.32 -0.31 -12.38
CA THR A 121 1.50 0.13 -11.65
C THR A 121 1.49 -0.43 -10.23
N ASN A 122 2.67 -0.52 -9.62
CA ASN A 122 2.87 -0.81 -8.20
C ASN A 122 3.21 0.45 -7.39
N GLN A 123 3.31 1.62 -8.04
CA GLN A 123 3.63 2.87 -7.37
C GLN A 123 2.46 3.37 -6.51
N LYS A 124 2.78 3.94 -5.35
CA LYS A 124 1.82 4.62 -4.49
C LYS A 124 1.23 5.84 -5.22
N ILE A 125 -0.09 6.01 -5.15
CA ILE A 125 -0.77 7.18 -5.73
C ILE A 125 -0.72 8.32 -4.72
N LEU A 126 0.03 9.38 -5.05
CA LEU A 126 0.33 10.51 -4.18
C LEU A 126 -0.59 11.72 -4.42
N VAL A 127 -1.41 11.68 -5.47
CA VAL A 127 -2.39 12.73 -5.81
C VAL A 127 -3.73 12.54 -5.08
N VAL A 128 -3.81 11.60 -4.14
CA VAL A 128 -5.04 11.37 -3.36
C VAL A 128 -5.22 12.53 -2.37
N PRO A 129 -6.39 13.21 -2.36
CA PRO A 129 -6.65 14.29 -1.42
C PRO A 129 -7.04 13.77 -0.04
N TYR A 130 -6.66 14.52 0.99
CA TYR A 130 -7.04 14.35 2.39
C TYR A 130 -7.37 15.71 3.02
N LEU A 131 -7.94 15.68 4.21
CA LEU A 131 -8.14 16.88 5.03
C LEU A 131 -7.22 16.83 6.24
N LEU A 132 -6.35 17.82 6.41
CA LEU A 132 -5.55 18.01 7.61
C LEU A 132 -6.26 18.98 8.55
N GLN A 133 -6.51 18.55 9.78
CA GLN A 133 -7.07 19.39 10.82
C GLN A 133 -6.09 19.50 11.99
N LEU A 134 -5.73 20.72 12.35
CA LEU A 134 -4.94 21.06 13.53
C LEU A 134 -5.88 21.70 14.58
N ASP A 135 -5.91 21.12 15.78
CA ASP A 135 -6.81 21.48 16.88
C ASP A 135 -8.28 21.61 16.43
N SER A 136 -8.87 22.77 16.68
CA SER A 136 -10.25 23.12 16.33
C SER A 136 -10.33 23.99 15.07
N ASN A 137 -9.22 24.14 14.32
CA ASN A 137 -9.21 24.93 13.10
C ASN A 137 -9.99 24.24 11.98
N GLU A 138 -10.35 25.03 10.96
CA GLU A 138 -10.93 24.48 9.74
C GLU A 138 -9.95 23.53 9.04
N PRO A 139 -10.41 22.37 8.54
CA PRO A 139 -9.54 21.44 7.85
C PRO A 139 -9.02 22.02 6.53
N GLU A 140 -7.71 21.89 6.29
CA GLU A 140 -7.10 22.25 5.01
C GLU A 140 -6.94 21.03 4.10
N ILE A 141 -7.08 21.23 2.79
CA ILE A 141 -6.86 20.17 1.80
C ILE A 141 -5.37 19.91 1.65
N ILE A 142 -4.96 18.64 1.75
CA ILE A 142 -3.60 18.19 1.52
C ILE A 142 -3.63 16.99 0.58
N PHE A 143 -2.47 16.60 0.03
CA PHE A 143 -2.36 15.42 -0.82
C PHE A 143 -1.41 14.38 -0.24
N GLY A 144 -1.50 13.15 -0.73
CA GLY A 144 -0.56 12.08 -0.38
C GLY A 144 0.92 12.47 -0.53
N LYS A 145 1.24 13.31 -1.52
CA LYS A 145 2.59 13.85 -1.73
C LYS A 145 3.11 14.67 -0.55
N ASP A 146 2.21 15.28 0.21
CA ASP A 146 2.52 16.07 1.41
C ASP A 146 2.88 15.19 2.61
N LEU A 147 2.58 13.89 2.53
CA LEU A 147 2.70 12.91 3.61
C LEU A 147 3.88 11.95 3.43
N GLU A 148 4.71 12.13 2.40
CA GLU A 148 5.91 11.31 2.20
C GLU A 148 7.02 11.68 3.18
N GLU A 149 7.88 10.72 3.54
CA GLU A 149 8.86 10.81 4.65
C GLU A 149 9.83 12.01 4.56
N ASN A 150 10.09 12.50 3.35
CA ASN A 150 10.99 13.63 3.10
C ASN A 150 10.24 14.96 2.89
N ASN A 151 8.92 14.98 3.07
CA ASN A 151 8.15 16.20 2.93
C ASN A 151 8.25 17.04 4.22
N PRO A 152 8.63 18.33 4.14
CA PRO A 152 8.65 19.23 5.29
C PRO A 152 7.34 19.26 6.07
N MET A 153 6.19 19.09 5.40
CA MET A 153 4.88 19.05 6.02
C MET A 153 4.74 17.89 7.00
N LEU A 154 5.26 16.71 6.64
CA LEU A 154 5.26 15.57 7.55
C LEU A 154 6.11 15.83 8.78
N SER A 155 7.28 16.44 8.60
CA SER A 155 8.12 16.85 9.72
C SER A 155 7.41 17.85 10.63
N LYS A 156 6.57 18.74 10.09
CA LYS A 156 5.74 19.65 10.88
C LYS A 156 4.71 18.89 11.71
N ILE A 157 4.06 17.87 11.14
CA ILE A 157 3.07 17.03 11.83
C ILE A 157 3.69 16.29 13.05
N PHE A 158 4.98 15.96 13.03
CA PHE A 158 5.62 15.27 14.15
C PHE A 158 6.41 16.19 15.08
N LYS A 159 7.09 17.21 14.56
CA LYS A 159 8.08 18.01 15.31
C LYS A 159 7.59 19.36 15.85
N VAL A 160 6.49 19.91 15.34
CA VAL A 160 6.08 21.28 15.72
C VAL A 160 5.32 21.28 17.04
N SER A 161 5.85 22.03 18.01
CA SER A 161 5.11 22.60 19.13
C SER A 161 4.20 23.69 18.60
N GLY A 162 2.88 23.55 18.73
CA GLY A 162 1.94 24.55 18.22
C GLY A 162 0.49 24.07 18.06
N TYR A 163 0.25 22.79 18.30
CA TYR A 163 -1.10 22.23 18.39
C TYR A 163 -1.10 21.00 19.30
N ASP A 164 -2.23 20.77 19.96
CA ASP A 164 -2.46 19.64 20.86
C ASP A 164 -3.00 18.42 20.10
N LYS A 165 -3.70 18.65 18.98
CA LYS A 165 -4.32 17.60 18.18
C LYS A 165 -4.07 17.82 16.68
N CYS A 166 -3.66 16.77 15.99
CA CYS A 166 -3.62 16.71 14.54
C CYS A 166 -4.45 15.52 14.05
N ARG A 167 -5.20 15.70 12.97
CA ARG A 167 -6.02 14.65 12.35
C ARG A 167 -5.84 14.72 10.84
N ILE A 168 -5.75 13.56 10.21
CA ILE A 168 -5.86 13.41 8.76
C ILE A 168 -7.15 12.64 8.49
N LEU A 169 -8.04 13.24 7.71
CA LEU A 169 -9.36 12.70 7.38
C LEU A 169 -9.43 12.30 5.90
N ASP A 170 -10.21 11.28 5.59
CA ASP A 170 -10.56 10.93 4.21
C ASP A 170 -11.39 12.08 3.61
N PHE A 171 -10.95 12.59 2.47
CA PHE A 171 -11.57 13.74 1.81
C PHE A 171 -13.04 13.48 1.41
N ARG A 172 -13.44 12.24 1.16
CA ARG A 172 -14.77 11.91 0.62
C ARG A 172 -15.84 11.80 1.68
N ASN A 173 -15.49 11.32 2.88
CA ASN A 173 -16.46 11.00 3.92
C ASN A 173 -16.10 11.56 5.30
N GLY A 174 -14.95 12.25 5.44
CA GLY A 174 -14.49 12.84 6.69
C GLY A 174 -14.04 11.82 7.74
N GLU A 175 -13.88 10.55 7.38
CA GLU A 175 -13.42 9.50 8.30
C GLU A 175 -12.00 9.81 8.78
N GLU A 176 -11.76 9.71 10.09
CA GLU A 176 -10.41 9.86 10.64
C GLU A 176 -9.52 8.66 10.25
N LEU A 177 -8.50 8.94 9.45
CA LEU A 177 -7.52 7.96 8.99
C LEU A 177 -6.28 7.93 9.89
N PHE A 178 -5.93 9.08 10.44
CA PHE A 178 -4.77 9.23 11.32
C PHE A 178 -5.02 10.36 12.32
N SER A 179 -4.55 10.21 13.54
CA SER A 179 -4.51 11.29 14.52
C SER A 179 -3.32 11.19 15.47
N ILE A 180 -2.86 12.36 15.91
CA ILE A 180 -1.91 12.52 17.00
C ILE A 180 -2.53 13.46 18.02
N ARG A 181 -2.51 13.07 19.30
CA ARG A 181 -2.87 13.93 20.43
C ARG A 181 -1.69 14.04 21.39
N ARG A 182 -1.20 15.25 21.62
CA ARG A 182 -0.10 15.52 22.54
C ARG A 182 -0.63 15.80 23.95
N ASN A 183 0.11 15.34 24.94
CA ASN A 183 -0.09 15.64 26.34
C ASN A 183 1.27 15.70 27.04
N ASN A 184 1.72 16.92 27.33
CA ASN A 184 3.03 17.21 27.92
C ASN A 184 4.16 16.47 27.18
N ASN A 185 4.71 15.42 27.79
CA ASN A 185 5.86 14.65 27.28
C ASN A 185 5.46 13.39 26.50
N THR A 186 4.19 13.26 26.13
CA THR A 186 3.69 12.10 25.40
C THR A 186 2.82 12.50 24.21
N ALA A 187 2.79 11.66 23.19
CA ALA A 187 1.83 11.74 22.11
C ALA A 187 1.12 10.41 21.91
N GLN A 188 -0.20 10.43 21.91
CA GLN A 188 -1.03 9.32 21.51
C GLN A 188 -1.24 9.38 20.00
N LEU A 189 -0.84 8.32 19.31
CA LEU A 189 -1.01 8.13 17.88
C LEU A 189 -2.12 7.11 17.64
N LYS A 190 -2.94 7.37 16.62
CA LYS A 190 -3.97 6.45 16.13
C LYS A 190 -3.96 6.45 14.61
N GLN A 191 -3.99 5.28 13.99
CA GLN A 191 -3.94 5.13 12.53
C GLN A 191 -4.81 3.97 12.05
N LYS A 192 -5.66 4.22 11.05
CA LYS A 192 -6.28 3.17 10.25
C LYS A 192 -5.24 2.53 9.34
N ILE A 193 -5.17 1.20 9.32
CA ILE A 193 -4.17 0.48 8.51
C ILE A 193 -4.30 0.79 7.03
N LYS A 194 -5.53 0.96 6.52
CA LYS A 194 -5.80 1.39 5.14
C LYS A 194 -5.15 2.73 4.75
N PHE A 195 -4.69 3.54 5.71
CA PHE A 195 -3.93 4.75 5.47
C PHE A 195 -2.45 4.41 5.18
N PRO A 196 -1.98 4.53 3.92
CA PRO A 196 -0.79 3.81 3.46
C PRO A 196 0.53 4.60 3.58
N TYR A 197 0.54 5.75 4.26
CA TYR A 197 1.72 6.64 4.25
C TYR A 197 2.74 6.30 5.33
N PHE A 198 2.30 5.75 6.46
CA PHE A 198 3.21 5.36 7.53
C PHE A 198 3.41 3.85 7.53
N GLN A 199 4.69 3.46 7.51
CA GLN A 199 5.10 2.08 7.57
C GLN A 199 5.62 1.76 8.97
N TYR A 200 5.26 0.59 9.47
CA TYR A 200 5.70 0.14 10.78
C TYR A 200 6.19 -1.30 10.71
N GLU A 201 7.23 -1.54 11.48
CA GLU A 201 7.80 -2.84 11.77
C GLU A 201 7.75 -3.01 13.28
N LEU A 202 6.73 -3.72 13.75
CA LEU A 202 6.39 -3.80 15.16
C LEU A 202 6.71 -5.18 15.68
N GLU A 203 7.49 -5.25 16.76
CA GLU A 203 7.57 -6.44 17.58
C GLU A 203 6.31 -6.52 18.45
N ALA A 204 5.67 -7.69 18.44
CA ALA A 204 4.47 -7.90 19.24
C ALA A 204 4.85 -8.55 20.57
N ASP A 205 4.35 -8.00 21.68
CA ASP A 205 4.51 -8.58 23.02
C ASP A 205 3.88 -9.99 23.12
N ASP A 206 2.87 -10.26 22.28
CA ASP A 206 2.30 -11.59 22.15
C ASP A 206 3.32 -12.54 21.51
N LYS A 207 3.78 -13.50 22.31
CA LYS A 207 4.68 -14.60 21.91
C LYS A 207 4.19 -15.38 20.69
N ASN A 208 2.89 -15.34 20.39
CA ASN A 208 2.30 -16.01 19.23
C ASN A 208 2.35 -15.15 17.96
N VAL A 209 2.18 -13.83 18.03
CA VAL A 209 2.19 -12.95 16.85
C VAL A 209 3.62 -12.53 16.48
N LYS A 210 4.49 -12.31 17.49
CA LYS A 210 5.91 -11.89 17.47
C LYS A 210 6.28 -10.66 16.64
N TYR A 211 5.71 -10.49 15.45
CA TYR A 211 6.09 -9.44 14.52
C TYR A 211 4.96 -9.10 13.56
N VAL A 212 4.75 -7.80 13.34
CA VAL A 212 3.73 -7.23 12.46
C VAL A 212 4.37 -6.20 11.53
N TRP A 213 4.19 -6.39 10.22
CA TRP A 213 4.47 -5.37 9.22
C TRP A 213 3.19 -4.63 8.89
N ILE A 214 3.27 -3.31 8.83
CA ILE A 214 2.17 -2.44 8.42
C ILE A 214 2.71 -1.54 7.33
N ARG A 215 2.22 -1.70 6.10
CA ARG A 215 2.67 -0.93 4.93
C ARG A 215 1.66 -1.02 3.81
N ASN A 216 1.60 0.00 2.96
CA ASN A 216 0.74 0.04 1.77
C ASN A 216 -0.76 -0.26 2.02
N GLY A 217 -1.30 0.14 3.18
CA GLY A 217 -2.70 -0.12 3.49
C GLY A 217 -2.97 -1.51 4.09
N ILE A 218 -1.92 -2.26 4.48
CA ILE A 218 -2.01 -3.68 4.84
C ILE A 218 -1.20 -3.94 6.11
N GLY A 219 -1.81 -4.66 7.04
CA GLY A 219 -1.14 -5.31 8.17
C GLY A 219 -0.92 -6.78 7.87
N LEU A 220 0.28 -7.28 8.16
CA LEU A 220 0.67 -8.67 7.98
C LEU A 220 1.42 -9.17 9.23
N THR A 221 0.96 -10.27 9.82
CA THR A 221 1.70 -10.93 10.92
C THR A 221 2.75 -11.89 10.37
N LYS A 222 3.74 -12.24 11.18
CA LYS A 222 4.73 -13.30 10.86
C LYS A 222 4.11 -14.67 10.56
N ASN A 223 2.96 -14.95 11.17
CA ASN A 223 2.20 -16.17 10.91
C ASN A 223 1.32 -16.06 9.65
N GLY A 224 1.29 -14.89 9.01
CA GLY A 224 0.66 -14.64 7.72
C GLY A 224 -0.82 -14.28 7.76
N GLU A 225 -1.31 -13.81 8.91
CA GLU A 225 -2.62 -13.17 8.98
C GLU A 225 -2.52 -11.80 8.31
N VAL A 226 -3.45 -11.52 7.39
CA VAL A 226 -3.55 -10.24 6.68
C VAL A 226 -4.79 -9.49 7.15
N PHE A 227 -4.65 -8.21 7.45
CA PHE A 227 -5.74 -7.35 7.89
C PHE A 227 -5.60 -5.95 7.29
N ARG A 228 -6.72 -5.28 7.04
CA ARG A 228 -6.78 -4.00 6.29
C ARG A 228 -7.62 -2.93 6.99
N ASP A 229 -8.68 -3.36 7.66
CA ASP A 229 -9.66 -2.46 8.30
C ASP A 229 -9.45 -2.31 9.82
N ARG A 230 -8.27 -2.71 10.34
CA ARG A 230 -7.92 -2.49 11.75
C ARG A 230 -7.23 -1.14 11.94
N GLU A 231 -7.00 -0.82 13.21
CA GLU A 231 -6.38 0.40 13.66
C GLU A 231 -5.19 0.09 14.55
N ILE A 232 -4.18 0.96 14.50
CA ILE A 232 -3.01 0.93 15.35
C ILE A 232 -3.13 2.10 16.32
N THR A 233 -2.87 1.84 17.59
CA THR A 233 -2.70 2.89 18.59
C THR A 233 -1.32 2.75 19.22
N GLY A 234 -0.69 3.88 19.51
CA GLY A 234 0.64 3.91 20.13
C GLY A 234 0.82 5.14 20.99
N THR A 235 1.76 5.07 21.92
CA THR A 235 2.19 6.20 22.73
C THR A 235 3.65 6.47 22.44
N LEU A 236 3.95 7.68 21.96
CA LEU A 236 5.30 8.19 21.75
C LEU A 236 5.69 9.00 22.99
N ILE A 237 6.94 8.86 23.42
CA ILE A 237 7.55 9.75 24.43
C ILE A 237 8.24 10.86 23.63
N ILE A 238 7.87 12.12 23.90
CA ILE A 238 8.40 13.32 23.23
C ILE A 238 9.38 14.02 24.16
#